data_AF-A0A923KWU2-F1
#
_entry.id   AF-A0A923KWU2-F1
#
_cell.length_a   1.000
_cell.length_b   1.000
_cell.length_c   1.000
_cell.angle_alpha   90.00
_cell.angle_beta   90.00
_cell.angle_gamma   90.00
#
_symmetry.space_group_name_H-M   'P 1'
#
loop_
_entity.id
_entity.type
_entity.pdbx_description
1 polymer ?
#
loop_
_entity_poly.entity_id
_entity_poly.type
_entity_poly.pdbx_seq_one_letter_code
_entity_poly.pdbx_strand_id
1 'polypeptide(L)'
;MDVFLENVGMLAIAFVIIYGYKKILEYYEFKRSGFYENEMVYQAADEFVLGAASDEVKDLLISCFDFDREDVDEILSRSLPHRTDKDGGYQAFITSVNKVLGIDVYSECHTH
;
A
#
# COMPACT_ATOMS: atom_id res chain seq x y z
N MET A 1 -38.91 -33.92 1.05
CA MET A 1 -38.01 -33.39 2.10
C MET A 1 -36.66 -33.00 1.53
N ASP A 2 -36.18 -33.69 0.48
CA ASP A 2 -34.90 -33.40 -0.18
C ASP A 2 -34.78 -31.98 -0.74
N VAL A 3 -35.78 -31.49 -1.47
CA VAL A 3 -35.75 -30.12 -2.05
C VAL A 3 -35.66 -29.03 -0.98
N PHE A 4 -36.21 -29.27 0.21
CA PHE A 4 -36.15 -28.32 1.32
C PHE A 4 -34.76 -28.28 1.96
N LEU A 5 -34.15 -29.44 2.18
CA LEU A 5 -32.76 -29.57 2.67
C LEU A 5 -31.75 -29.02 1.66
N GLU A 6 -31.96 -29.27 0.37
CA GLU A 6 -31.13 -28.76 -0.72
C GLU A 6 -31.16 -27.22 -0.80
N ASN A 7 -32.35 -26.62 -0.70
CA ASN A 7 -32.48 -25.15 -0.67
C ASN A 7 -31.88 -24.52 0.59
N VAL A 8 -32.01 -25.16 1.76
CA VAL A 8 -31.38 -24.70 3.01
C VAL A 8 -29.86 -24.79 2.92
N GLY A 9 -29.32 -25.85 2.30
CA GLY A 9 -27.89 -26.02 2.07
C GLY A 9 -27.32 -24.92 1.15
N MET A 10 -28.00 -24.61 0.04
CA MET A 10 -27.59 -23.52 -0.85
C MET A 10 -27.58 -22.15 -0.14
N LEU A 11 -28.60 -21.88 0.68
CA LEU A 11 -28.67 -20.65 1.47
C LEU A 11 -27.49 -20.55 2.46
N ALA A 12 -27.17 -21.64 3.16
CA ALA A 12 -26.05 -21.67 4.10
C ALA A 12 -24.71 -21.39 3.41
N ILE A 13 -24.47 -21.98 2.23
CA ILE A 13 -23.25 -21.73 1.44
C ILE A 13 -23.18 -20.26 1.00
N ALA A 14 -24.30 -19.70 0.53
CA ALA A 14 -24.36 -18.29 0.15
C ALA A 14 -24.01 -17.36 1.32
N PHE A 15 -24.51 -17.63 2.53
CA PHE A 15 -24.17 -16.85 3.71
C PHE A 15 -22.69 -16.95 4.09
N VAL A 16 -22.07 -18.13 3.98
CA VAL A 16 -20.63 -18.29 4.25
C VAL A 16 -19.79 -17.51 3.25
N ILE A 17 -20.14 -17.53 1.96
CA ILE A 17 -19.44 -16.78 0.92
C ILE A 17 -19.58 -15.27 1.16
N ILE A 18 -20.80 -14.78 1.43
CA ILE A 18 -21.04 -13.37 1.72
C ILE A 18 -20.30 -12.93 2.98
N TYR A 19 -20.33 -13.74 4.04
CA TYR A 19 -19.64 -13.44 5.28
C TYR A 19 -18.12 -13.45 5.10
N GLY A 20 -17.57 -14.43 4.37
CA GLY A 20 -16.15 -14.50 4.04
C GLY A 20 -15.71 -13.30 3.21
N TYR A 21 -16.47 -12.95 2.17
CA TYR A 21 -16.20 -11.76 1.34
C TYR A 21 -16.26 -10.48 2.16
N LYS A 22 -17.32 -10.30 2.97
CA LYS A 22 -17.46 -9.13 3.84
C LYS A 22 -16.31 -9.03 4.85
N LYS A 23 -15.89 -10.15 5.44
CA LYS A 23 -14.79 -10.18 6.42
C LYS A 23 -13.44 -9.89 5.79
N ILE A 24 -13.22 -10.34 4.55
CA ILE A 24 -12.03 -9.98 3.76
C ILE A 24 -12.07 -8.49 3.44
N LEU A 25 -13.22 -7.97 2.99
CA LEU A 25 -13.39 -6.56 2.69
C LEU A 25 -13.17 -5.70 3.94
N GLU A 26 -13.74 -6.07 5.08
CA GLU A 26 -13.54 -5.41 6.38
C GLU A 26 -12.09 -5.53 6.86
N TYR A 27 -11.38 -6.63 6.58
CA TYR A 27 -9.96 -6.75 6.89
C TYR A 27 -9.12 -5.78 6.05
N TYR A 28 -9.41 -5.67 4.75
CA TYR A 28 -8.76 -4.70 3.87
C TYR A 28 -9.19 -3.26 4.17
N GLU A 29 -10.45 -3.01 4.51
CA GLU A 29 -10.95 -1.70 4.93
C GLU A 29 -10.38 -1.30 6.28
N PHE A 30 -10.24 -2.21 7.25
CA PHE A 30 -9.57 -1.94 8.52
C PHE A 30 -8.08 -1.71 8.34
N LYS A 31 -7.43 -2.44 7.43
CA LYS A 31 -6.06 -2.15 6.97
C LYS A 31 -5.97 -0.77 6.28
N ARG A 32 -7.05 -0.32 5.63
CA ARG A 32 -7.13 0.92 4.83
C ARG A 32 -7.68 2.14 5.60
N SER A 33 -8.41 1.97 6.71
CA SER A 33 -9.21 3.02 7.36
C SER A 33 -8.44 3.97 8.27
N GLY A 34 -7.15 4.21 8.01
CA GLY A 34 -6.51 5.47 8.43
C GLY A 34 -5.76 5.48 9.76
N PHE A 35 -4.82 4.56 9.97
CA PHE A 35 -3.87 4.68 11.10
C PHE A 35 -2.40 4.43 10.79
N TYR A 36 -1.99 4.15 9.55
CA TYR A 36 -0.58 3.91 9.26
C TYR A 36 -0.20 4.53 7.91
N GLU A 37 -0.08 5.87 7.88
CA GLU A 37 1.07 6.39 7.15
C GLU A 37 2.28 5.77 7.85
N ASN A 38 2.95 4.83 7.18
CA ASN A 38 4.12 4.23 7.77
C ASN A 38 5.22 5.29 7.76
N GLU A 39 5.64 5.75 8.95
CA GLU A 39 6.68 6.78 9.11
C GLU A 39 7.98 6.39 8.37
N MET A 40 8.23 5.09 8.20
CA MET A 40 9.39 4.59 7.43
C MET A 40 9.30 4.92 5.94
N VAL A 41 8.11 5.14 5.38
CA VAL A 41 7.94 5.62 3.99
C VAL A 41 8.35 7.07 3.87
N TYR A 42 7.99 7.91 4.85
CA TYR A 42 8.48 9.29 4.90
C TYR A 42 9.98 9.35 5.15
N GLN A 43 10.49 8.50 6.05
CA GLN A 43 11.93 8.37 6.25
C GLN A 43 12.65 7.93 4.97
N ALA A 44 12.09 6.97 4.22
CA ALA A 44 12.64 6.56 2.93
C ALA A 44 12.61 7.70 1.90
N ALA A 45 11.55 8.51 1.90
CA ALA A 45 11.45 9.70 1.05
C ALA A 45 12.48 10.77 1.45
N ASP A 46 12.72 10.99 2.74
CA ASP A 46 13.73 11.92 3.24
C ASP A 46 15.15 11.46 2.86
N GLU A 47 15.47 10.19 3.09
CA GLU A 47 16.76 9.60 2.67
C GLU A 47 16.94 9.67 1.15
N PHE A 48 15.85 9.46 0.39
CA PHE A 48 15.86 9.59 -1.06
C PHE A 48 16.26 11.00 -1.50
N VAL A 49 15.71 12.04 -0.86
CA VAL A 49 16.01 13.46 -1.09
C VAL A 49 17.42 13.84 -0.62
N LEU A 50 17.88 13.28 0.50
CA LEU A 50 19.24 13.47 1.00
C LEU A 50 20.31 12.83 0.10
N GLY A 51 19.89 12.05 -0.90
CA GLY A 51 20.78 11.45 -1.89
C GLY A 51 21.34 10.09 -1.47
N ALA A 52 20.67 9.40 -0.54
CA ALA A 52 21.03 8.04 -0.13
C ALA A 52 21.12 7.08 -1.34
N ALA A 53 21.86 5.99 -1.19
CA ALA A 53 21.96 5.00 -2.25
C ALA A 53 20.58 4.33 -2.46
N SER A 54 20.27 3.94 -3.71
CA SER A 54 19.00 3.27 -4.01
C SER A 54 18.81 1.99 -3.20
N ASP A 55 19.90 1.28 -2.88
CA ASP A 55 19.86 0.08 -2.06
C ASP A 55 19.44 0.38 -0.60
N GLU A 56 19.87 1.51 -0.04
CA GLU A 56 19.50 1.94 1.33
C GLU A 56 18.01 2.32 1.42
N VAL A 57 17.53 3.08 0.43
CA VAL A 57 16.10 3.44 0.32
C VAL A 57 15.25 2.19 0.07
N LYS A 58 15.76 1.23 -0.72
CA LYS A 58 15.10 -0.04 -0.99
C LYS A 58 14.96 -0.89 0.26
N ASP A 59 15.99 -0.98 1.10
CA ASP A 59 15.94 -1.72 2.35
C ASP A 59 14.91 -1.12 3.33
N LEU A 60 14.81 0.21 3.40
CA LEU A 60 13.78 0.89 4.20
C LEU A 60 12.37 0.55 3.69
N LEU A 61 12.12 0.63 2.39
CA LEU A 61 10.80 0.31 1.83
C LEU A 61 10.45 -1.18 1.95
N ILE A 62 11.39 -2.10 1.73
CA ILE A 62 11.14 -3.56 1.88
C ILE A 62 10.79 -3.93 3.32
N SER A 63 11.31 -3.18 4.30
CA SER A 63 10.98 -3.40 5.70
C SER A 63 9.56 -2.94 6.07
N CYS A 64 8.88 -2.18 5.20
CA CYS A 64 7.46 -1.89 5.30
C CYS A 64 6.65 -3.07 4.77
N PHE A 65 5.70 -3.57 5.58
CA PHE A 65 4.86 -4.72 5.23
C PHE A 65 4.01 -4.52 3.95
N ASP A 66 3.82 -3.27 3.51
CA ASP A 66 2.96 -2.92 2.37
C ASP A 66 3.66 -3.00 1.02
N PHE A 67 4.97 -3.25 0.96
CA PHE A 67 5.71 -3.35 -0.30
C PHE A 67 6.49 -4.65 -0.39
N ASP A 68 6.37 -5.32 -1.53
CA ASP A 68 7.31 -6.37 -1.90
C ASP A 68 8.49 -5.81 -2.72
N ARG A 69 9.41 -6.67 -3.17
CA ARG A 69 10.58 -6.21 -3.93
C ARG A 69 10.21 -5.60 -5.28
N GLU A 70 9.17 -6.10 -5.93
CA GLU A 70 8.72 -5.65 -7.24
C GLU A 70 8.09 -4.27 -7.12
N ASP A 71 7.26 -4.06 -6.08
CA ASP A 71 6.70 -2.77 -5.70
C ASP A 71 7.79 -1.72 -5.46
N VAL A 72 8.83 -2.06 -4.69
CA VAL A 72 9.92 -1.14 -4.37
C VAL A 72 10.76 -0.78 -5.59
N ASP A 73 11.05 -1.75 -6.46
CA ASP A 73 11.75 -1.50 -7.71
C ASP A 73 10.91 -0.60 -8.64
N GLU A 74 9.59 -0.78 -8.67
CA GLU A 74 8.69 0.09 -9.41
C GLU A 74 8.70 1.52 -8.85
N ILE A 75 8.58 1.70 -7.52
CA ILE A 75 8.63 3.01 -6.87
C ILE A 75 9.93 3.73 -7.27
N LEU A 76 11.08 3.10 -7.05
CA LEU A 76 12.38 3.71 -7.35
C LEU A 76 12.55 4.02 -8.84
N SER A 77 12.13 3.12 -9.73
CA SER A 77 12.21 3.36 -11.18
C SER A 77 11.44 4.61 -11.63
N ARG A 78 10.32 4.90 -10.96
CA ARG A 78 9.47 6.06 -11.23
C ARG A 78 10.02 7.33 -10.58
N SER A 79 10.64 7.23 -9.41
CA SER A 79 11.11 8.39 -8.63
C SER A 79 12.52 8.85 -9.02
N LEU A 80 13.42 7.94 -9.40
CA LEU A 80 14.82 8.27 -9.72
C LEU A 80 15.01 9.38 -10.76
N PRO A 81 14.22 9.46 -11.85
CA PRO A 81 14.32 10.55 -12.83
C PRO A 81 14.06 11.95 -12.24
N HIS A 82 13.39 12.02 -11.09
CA HIS A 82 12.96 13.26 -10.44
C HIS A 82 13.90 13.74 -9.33
N ARG A 83 15.03 13.06 -9.09
CA ARG A 83 16.00 13.45 -8.04
C ARG A 83 16.54 14.88 -8.15
N THR A 84 16.50 15.46 -9.34
CA THR A 84 16.97 16.83 -9.59
C THR A 84 15.85 17.88 -9.52
N ASP A 85 14.64 17.46 -9.15
CA ASP A 85 13.52 18.38 -8.97
C ASP A 85 13.79 19.29 -7.76
N LYS A 86 13.02 20.38 -7.65
CA LYS A 86 13.29 21.45 -6.67
C LYS A 86 13.21 20.99 -5.21
N ASP A 87 12.48 19.92 -4.96
CA ASP A 87 12.29 19.26 -3.67
C ASP A 87 13.16 17.99 -3.52
N GLY A 88 14.11 17.76 -4.43
CA GLY A 88 14.92 16.54 -4.48
C GLY A 88 14.16 15.30 -4.94
N GLY A 89 12.95 15.47 -5.50
CA GLY A 89 12.10 14.38 -5.97
C GLY A 89 11.18 13.79 -4.90
N TYR A 90 11.03 14.45 -3.75
CA TYR A 90 10.16 14.00 -2.65
C TYR A 90 8.72 13.76 -3.11
N GLN A 91 8.13 14.75 -3.78
CA GLN A 91 6.76 14.68 -4.27
C GLN A 91 6.60 13.51 -5.24
N ALA A 92 7.50 13.38 -6.21
CA ALA A 92 7.49 12.29 -7.17
C ALA A 92 7.64 10.91 -6.49
N PHE A 93 8.40 10.83 -5.40
CA PHE A 93 8.53 9.62 -4.59
C PHE A 93 7.22 9.24 -3.91
N ILE A 94 6.60 10.17 -3.20
CA ILE A 94 5.31 9.95 -2.52
C ILE A 94 4.20 9.62 -3.54
N THR A 95 4.13 10.33 -4.67
CA THR A 95 3.19 10.01 -5.75
C THR A 95 3.43 8.59 -6.30
N SER A 96 4.68 8.16 -6.41
CA SER A 96 5.03 6.81 -6.90
C SER A 96 4.58 5.73 -5.91
N VAL A 97 4.76 5.97 -4.61
CA VAL A 97 4.28 5.09 -3.54
C VAL A 97 2.76 4.92 -3.60
N ASN A 98 2.02 6.03 -3.63
CA ASN A 98 0.56 6.00 -3.71
C ASN A 98 0.07 5.28 -4.97
N LYS A 99 0.78 5.46 -6.09
CA LYS A 99 0.44 4.81 -7.35
C LYS A 99 0.62 3.29 -7.30
N VAL A 100 1.70 2.80 -6.69
CA VAL A 100 1.94 1.35 -6.52
C VAL A 100 0.92 0.73 -5.56
N LEU A 101 0.56 1.44 -4.48
CA LEU A 101 -0.53 1.02 -3.60
C LEU A 101 -1.91 1.07 -4.28
N GLY A 102 -2.04 1.80 -5.40
CA GLY A 102 -3.30 2.03 -6.09
C GLY A 102 -4.28 2.94 -5.32
N ILE A 103 -3.80 3.59 -4.26
CA ILE A 103 -4.59 4.44 -3.36
C ILE A 103 -3.73 5.61 -2.86
N ASP A 104 -4.35 6.78 -2.72
CA ASP A 104 -3.69 8.01 -2.26
C ASP A 104 -3.66 8.03 -0.72
N VAL A 105 -2.62 7.44 -0.12
CA VAL A 105 -2.48 7.25 1.33
C VAL A 105 -1.53 8.27 1.94
N TYR A 106 -0.39 8.52 1.28
CA TYR A 106 0.67 9.38 1.78
C TYR A 106 0.50 10.81 1.26
N SER A 107 0.62 11.79 2.15
CA SER A 107 0.54 13.20 1.76
C SER A 107 1.87 13.70 1.21
N GLU A 108 1.84 14.39 0.07
CA GLU A 108 3.00 15.10 -0.49
C GLU A 108 3.48 16.26 0.40
N CYS A 109 2.65 16.68 1.36
CA CYS A 109 2.95 17.71 2.34
C CYS A 109 2.89 17.07 3.73
N HIS A 110 3.98 16.45 4.17
CA HIS A 110 4.10 15.94 5.53
C HIS A 110 4.58 17.07 6.45
N THR A 111 3.66 17.72 7.15
CA THR A 111 4.00 18.71 8.18
C THR A 111 4.38 17.97 9.46
N HIS A 112 5.68 18.00 9.81
CA HIS A 112 6.20 17.62 11.12
C HIS A 112 5.49 18.32 12.28
#